data_AF-A0A7W9TJY6-F1
#
_entry.id   AF-A0A7W9TJY6-F1
#
_cell.length_a   1.000
_cell.length_b   1.000
_cell.length_c   1.000
_cell.angle_alpha   90.00
_cell.angle_beta   90.00
_cell.angle_gamma   90.00
#
_symmetry.space_group_name_H-M   'P 1'
#
loop_
_entity.id
_entity.type
_entity.pdbx_description
1 polymer ?
#
loop_
_entity_poly.entity_id
_entity_poly.type
_entity_poly.pdbx_seq_one_letter_code
_entity_poly.pdbx_strand_id
1 'polypeptide(L)'
;MATSVIPSQQTALTASQAVALSLLRDSYRQRTITARTGSDPDDLYRLAMLHDVTAPHGTVEGHECHEARREEPCIACTHAYGRALARQQAQRRRTVSALPRALRPVHSLQGRRVVR
;
A
#
# COMPACT_ATOMS: atom_id res chain seq x y z
N MET A 1 -39.81 19.44 28.09
CA MET A 1 -38.43 19.57 27.57
C MET A 1 -38.37 18.76 26.29
N ALA A 2 -38.38 19.43 25.13
CA ALA A 2 -38.32 18.77 23.83
C ALA A 2 -36.85 18.49 23.50
N THR A 3 -36.44 17.23 23.58
CA THR A 3 -35.16 16.76 23.07
C THR A 3 -35.19 16.90 21.55
N SER A 4 -34.51 17.93 21.05
CA SER A 4 -34.25 18.10 19.63
C SER A 4 -33.34 16.95 19.19
N VAL A 5 -33.93 15.92 18.58
CA VAL A 5 -33.20 14.84 17.92
C VAL A 5 -32.62 15.47 16.66
N ILE A 6 -31.38 15.94 16.74
CA ILE A 6 -30.62 16.36 15.57
C ILE A 6 -30.52 15.11 14.68
N PRO A 7 -31.10 15.09 13.46
CA PRO A 7 -30.89 13.98 12.57
C PRO A 7 -29.41 14.02 12.20
N SER A 8 -28.63 13.09 12.74
CA SER A 8 -27.30 12.80 12.25
C SER A 8 -27.45 12.54 10.76
N GLN A 9 -26.89 13.42 9.92
CA GLN A 9 -26.80 13.21 8.48
C GLN A 9 -25.98 11.95 8.24
N GLN A 10 -26.63 10.79 8.26
CA GLN A 10 -26.06 9.57 7.70
C GLN A 10 -26.04 9.82 6.19
N THR A 11 -24.87 10.18 5.67
CA THR A 11 -24.67 10.30 4.23
C THR A 11 -25.06 8.96 3.63
N ALA A 12 -26.16 8.93 2.88
CA ALA A 12 -26.65 7.70 2.29
C ALA A 12 -25.58 7.18 1.32
N LEU A 13 -25.13 5.95 1.55
CA LEU A 13 -24.17 5.30 0.66
C LEU A 13 -24.79 5.16 -0.73
N THR A 14 -24.01 5.45 -1.78
CA THR A 14 -24.41 5.08 -3.13
C THR A 14 -24.44 3.56 -3.28
N ALA A 15 -25.17 3.05 -4.27
CA ALA A 15 -25.20 1.61 -4.54
C ALA A 15 -23.78 1.03 -4.78
N SER A 16 -22.92 1.77 -5.48
CA SER A 16 -21.53 1.36 -5.71
C SER A 16 -20.70 1.34 -4.42
N GLN A 17 -20.89 2.32 -3.53
CA GLN A 17 -20.23 2.35 -2.22
C GLN A 17 -20.73 1.21 -1.32
N ALA A 18 -22.02 0.90 -1.31
CA ALA A 18 -22.58 -0.20 -0.54
C ALA A 18 -22.03 -1.58 -0.99
N VAL A 19 -21.91 -1.79 -2.30
CA VAL A 19 -21.29 -2.98 -2.87
C VAL A 19 -19.79 -3.02 -2.55
N ALA A 20 -19.09 -1.89 -2.70
CA ALA A 20 -17.68 -1.78 -2.35
C ALA A 20 -17.44 -2.14 -0.88
N LEU A 21 -18.25 -1.61 0.04
CA LEU A 21 -18.18 -1.91 1.47
C LEU A 21 -18.43 -3.39 1.78
N SER A 22 -19.34 -4.04 1.06
CA SER A 22 -19.59 -5.47 1.20
C SER A 22 -18.38 -6.29 0.76
N LEU A 23 -17.80 -5.96 -0.41
CA LEU A 23 -16.59 -6.62 -0.92
C LEU A 23 -15.36 -6.37 -0.04
N LEU A 24 -15.28 -5.20 0.60
CA LEU A 24 -14.25 -4.87 1.59
C LEU A 24 -14.34 -5.80 2.80
N ARG A 25 -15.55 -6.01 3.34
CA ARG A 25 -15.79 -6.94 4.46
C ARG A 25 -15.44 -8.38 4.11
N ASP A 26 -15.70 -8.76 2.85
CA ASP A 26 -15.33 -10.06 2.30
C ASP A 26 -13.83 -10.17 1.92
N SER A 27 -13.02 -9.15 2.25
CA SER A 27 -11.57 -9.13 2.03
C SER A 27 -11.14 -9.26 0.56
N TYR A 28 -11.97 -8.79 -0.38
CA TYR A 28 -11.57 -8.73 -1.79
C TYR A 28 -10.43 -7.72 -1.99
N ARG A 29 -9.59 -7.98 -3.01
CA ARG A 29 -8.48 -7.09 -3.37
C ARG A 29 -9.02 -5.83 -4.04
N GLN A 30 -8.35 -4.69 -3.82
CA GLN A 30 -8.68 -3.38 -4.41
C GLN A 30 -9.02 -3.48 -5.89
N ARG A 31 -8.13 -4.05 -6.72
CA ARG A 31 -8.33 -4.16 -8.17
C ARG A 31 -9.65 -4.85 -8.55
N THR A 32 -10.09 -5.82 -7.75
CA THR A 32 -11.32 -6.57 -7.99
C THR A 32 -12.52 -5.72 -7.59
N ILE A 33 -12.40 -4.95 -6.51
CA ILE A 33 -13.43 -4.01 -6.07
C ILE A 33 -13.58 -2.90 -7.12
N THR A 34 -12.49 -2.21 -7.47
CA THR A 34 -12.48 -1.17 -8.52
C THR A 34 -13.04 -1.69 -9.85
N ALA A 35 -12.66 -2.90 -10.28
CA ALA A 35 -13.20 -3.48 -11.52
C ALA A 35 -14.72 -3.77 -11.47
N ARG A 36 -15.29 -4.00 -10.27
CA ARG A 36 -16.71 -4.30 -10.08
C ARG A 36 -17.57 -3.08 -9.77
N THR A 37 -17.01 -2.09 -9.08
CA THR A 37 -17.76 -0.94 -8.57
C THR A 37 -17.41 0.37 -9.28
N GLY A 38 -16.32 0.40 -10.05
CA GLY A 38 -15.79 1.62 -10.65
C GLY A 38 -15.21 2.62 -9.64
N SER A 39 -15.11 2.23 -8.36
CA SER A 39 -14.64 3.11 -7.29
C SER A 39 -13.14 3.32 -7.36
N ASP A 40 -12.73 4.58 -7.22
CA ASP A 40 -11.33 4.96 -7.14
C ASP A 40 -10.67 4.35 -5.89
N PRO A 41 -9.39 3.94 -5.95
CA PRO A 41 -8.64 3.44 -4.81
C PRO A 41 -8.68 4.34 -3.56
N ASP A 42 -8.60 5.66 -3.74
CA ASP A 42 -8.58 6.60 -2.62
C ASP A 42 -9.94 6.66 -1.93
N ASP A 43 -11.01 6.57 -2.70
CA ASP A 43 -12.38 6.50 -2.18
C ASP A 43 -12.64 5.18 -1.46
N LEU A 44 -12.07 4.07 -1.93
CA LEU A 44 -12.12 2.78 -1.23
C LEU A 44 -11.42 2.85 0.13
N TYR A 45 -10.29 3.54 0.21
CA TYR A 45 -9.58 3.74 1.47
C TYR A 45 -10.40 4.58 2.46
N ARG A 46 -10.92 5.74 2.01
CA ARG A 46 -11.78 6.59 2.85
C ARG A 46 -13.02 5.84 3.33
N LEU A 47 -13.65 5.07 2.44
CA LEU A 47 -14.82 4.25 2.77
C LEU A 47 -14.47 3.18 3.81
N ALA A 48 -13.33 2.49 3.67
CA ALA A 48 -12.87 1.51 4.65
C ALA A 48 -12.62 2.16 6.02
N MET A 49 -11.93 3.31 6.07
CA MET A 49 -11.71 4.07 7.30
C MET A 49 -13.01 4.54 7.96
N LEU A 50 -13.93 5.13 7.20
CA LEU A 50 -15.21 5.66 7.70
C LEU A 50 -16.09 4.58 8.34
N HIS A 51 -15.98 3.34 7.87
CA HIS A 51 -16.79 2.21 8.33
C HIS A 51 -16.02 1.20 9.19
N ASP A 52 -14.82 1.55 9.64
CA ASP A 52 -13.94 0.71 10.47
C ASP A 52 -13.74 -0.70 9.87
N VAL A 53 -13.60 -0.76 8.55
CA VAL A 53 -13.30 -1.99 7.80
C VAL A 53 -11.83 -1.97 7.38
N THR A 54 -11.21 -3.15 7.34
CA THR A 54 -9.83 -3.29 6.86
C THR A 54 -9.73 -2.83 5.41
N ALA A 55 -8.85 -1.86 5.15
CA ALA A 55 -8.60 -1.38 3.80
C ALA A 55 -8.05 -2.51 2.91
N PRO A 56 -8.39 -2.55 1.61
CA PRO A 56 -7.90 -3.61 0.75
C PRO A 56 -6.37 -3.53 0.60
N HIS A 57 -5.73 -4.69 0.52
CA HIS A 57 -4.32 -4.78 0.14
C HIS A 57 -4.05 -3.99 -1.16
N GLY A 58 -3.16 -3.00 -1.10
CA GLY A 58 -2.80 -2.14 -2.23
C GLY A 58 -3.33 -0.70 -2.18
N THR A 59 -4.31 -0.36 -1.32
CA THR A 59 -4.95 0.96 -1.33
C THR A 59 -4.21 2.04 -0.57
N VAL A 60 -3.41 1.66 0.42
CA VAL A 60 -2.48 2.59 1.08
C VAL A 60 -1.17 2.43 0.34
N GLU A 61 -0.81 3.43 -0.46
CA GLU A 61 0.41 3.54 -1.28
C GLU A 61 1.28 2.25 -1.30
N GLY A 62 0.78 1.17 -1.92
CA GLY A 62 1.48 -0.10 -1.98
C GLY A 62 1.16 -1.12 -0.88
N HIS A 63 2.21 -1.70 -0.30
CA HIS A 63 2.18 -2.90 0.56
C HIS A 63 2.12 -2.55 2.06
N GLU A 64 1.79 -1.30 2.35
CA GLU A 64 1.79 -0.68 3.69
C GLU A 64 0.39 -0.77 4.34
N CYS A 65 -0.42 -1.72 3.85
CA CYS A 65 -1.77 -2.01 4.29
C CYS A 65 -1.90 -2.17 5.83
N HIS A 66 -0.87 -2.74 6.47
CA HIS A 66 -0.78 -2.93 7.92
C HIS A 66 0.04 -1.85 8.63
N GLU A 67 0.85 -1.06 7.91
CA GLU A 67 1.68 0.00 8.49
C GLU A 67 0.82 1.12 9.04
N ALA A 68 -0.24 1.51 8.31
CA ALA A 68 -1.24 2.48 8.77
C ALA A 68 -1.90 2.08 10.10
N ARG A 69 -1.99 0.77 10.37
CA ARG A 69 -2.56 0.21 11.61
C ARG A 69 -1.51 -0.23 12.63
N ARG A 70 -0.22 -0.06 12.31
CA ARG A 70 0.92 -0.59 13.10
C ARG A 70 0.79 -2.08 13.42
N GLU A 71 0.26 -2.85 12.48
CA GLU A 71 0.10 -4.29 12.57
C GLU A 71 1.21 -5.01 11.79
N GLU A 72 1.42 -6.30 12.09
CA GLU A 72 2.35 -7.13 11.34
C GLU A 72 1.85 -7.31 9.90
N PRO A 73 2.70 -7.12 8.87
CA PRO A 73 2.30 -7.30 7.49
C PRO A 73 1.91 -8.75 7.20
N CYS A 74 0.78 -8.94 6.52
CA CYS A 74 0.45 -10.25 5.98
C CYS A 74 1.44 -10.70 4.89
N ILE A 75 1.50 -12.01 4.63
CA ILE A 75 2.35 -12.65 3.61
C ILE A 75 2.27 -11.92 2.25
N ALA A 76 1.07 -11.49 1.85
CA ALA A 76 0.87 -10.79 0.59
C ALA A 76 1.55 -9.40 0.56
N CYS A 77 1.43 -8.62 1.64
CA CYS A 77 2.10 -7.32 1.80
C CYS A 77 3.63 -7.54 1.90
N THR A 78 4.12 -8.57 2.62
CA THR A 78 5.55 -8.93 2.66
C THR A 78 6.13 -9.25 1.26
N HIS A 79 5.45 -10.09 0.48
CA HIS A 79 5.92 -10.40 -0.88
C HIS A 79 5.86 -9.19 -1.81
N ALA A 80 4.85 -8.34 -1.66
CA ALA A 80 4.74 -7.11 -2.45
C ALA A 80 5.88 -6.13 -2.13
N TYR A 81 6.23 -5.95 -0.84
CA TYR A 81 7.41 -5.21 -0.41
C TYR A 81 8.69 -5.78 -1.02
N GLY A 82 8.90 -7.09 -0.90
CA GLY A 82 10.09 -7.75 -1.45
C GLY A 82 10.24 -7.54 -2.96
N ARG A 83 9.14 -7.57 -3.73
CA ARG A 83 9.16 -7.25 -5.17
C ARG A 83 9.49 -5.78 -5.45
N ALA A 84 8.92 -4.86 -4.67
CA ALA A 84 9.20 -3.42 -4.81
C ALA A 84 10.67 -3.12 -4.52
N LEU A 85 11.21 -3.67 -3.43
CA LEU A 85 12.61 -3.56 -3.05
C LEU A 85 13.53 -4.15 -4.13
N ALA A 86 13.22 -5.33 -4.66
CA ALA A 86 13.99 -5.95 -5.73
C ALA A 86 14.02 -5.09 -7.01
N ARG A 87 12.90 -4.47 -7.39
CA ARG A 87 12.83 -3.53 -8.51
C ARG A 87 13.68 -2.29 -8.25
N GLN A 88 13.60 -1.71 -7.06
CA GLN A 88 14.41 -0.55 -6.69
C GLN A 88 15.91 -0.88 -6.72
N GLN A 89 16.31 -2.05 -6.21
CA GLN A 89 17.69 -2.52 -6.29
C GLN A 89 18.14 -2.73 -7.74
N ALA A 90 17.31 -3.34 -8.59
CA ALA A 90 17.61 -3.52 -10.00
C ALA A 90 17.77 -2.18 -10.73
N GLN A 91 16.90 -1.20 -10.44
CA GLN A 91 17.03 0.16 -10.97
C GLN A 91 18.31 0.83 -10.49
N ARG A 92 18.64 0.75 -9.19
CA ARG A 92 19.92 1.26 -8.65
C ARG A 92 21.13 0.63 -9.32
N ARG A 93 21.12 -0.69 -9.57
CA ARG A 93 22.21 -1.36 -10.30
C ARG A 93 22.33 -0.83 -11.73
N ARG A 94 21.19 -0.63 -12.42
CA ARG A 94 21.16 -0.05 -13.76
C ARG A 94 21.72 1.37 -13.78
N THR A 95 21.29 2.24 -12.86
CA THR A 95 21.78 3.61 -12.79
C THR A 95 23.27 3.67 -12.48
N VAL A 96 23.75 2.87 -11.52
CA VAL A 96 25.19 2.78 -11.21
C VAL A 96 25.98 2.20 -12.39
N SER A 97 25.45 1.21 -13.11
CA SER A 97 26.09 0.65 -14.30
C SER A 97 26.12 1.62 -15.48
N ALA A 98 25.16 2.55 -15.55
CA ALA A 98 25.13 3.60 -16.57
C ALA A 98 26.16 4.71 -16.30
N LEU A 99 26.67 4.84 -15.07
CA LEU A 99 27.71 5.81 -14.75
C LEU A 99 29.05 5.45 -15.44
N PRO A 100 29.79 6.46 -15.95
CA PRO A 100 31.18 6.30 -16.35
C PRO A 100 32.00 5.68 -15.23
N ARG A 101 32.95 4.81 -15.58
CA ARG A 101 33.72 4.00 -14.62
C ARG A 101 34.41 4.84 -13.53
N ALA A 102 34.80 6.07 -13.85
CA ALA A 102 35.42 7.03 -12.94
C ALA A 102 34.47 7.60 -11.87
N LEU A 103 33.15 7.55 -12.09
CA LEU A 103 32.12 8.08 -11.19
C LEU A 103 31.37 6.97 -10.44
N ARG A 104 31.75 5.70 -10.66
CA ARG A 104 31.14 4.58 -9.94
C ARG A 104 31.68 4.53 -8.51
N PRO A 105 30.83 4.37 -7.49
CA PRO A 105 31.30 4.19 -6.13
C PRO A 105 32.17 2.93 -6.07
N VAL A 106 33.47 3.14 -5.80
CA VAL A 106 34.41 2.06 -5.55
C VAL A 106 34.11 1.59 -4.13
N HIS A 107 33.44 0.45 -4.00
CA HIS A 107 33.48 -0.29 -2.74
C HIS A 107 34.94 -0.69 -2.53
N SER A 108 35.69 0.12 -1.78
CA SER A 108 37.06 -0.20 -1.43
C SER A 108 37.04 -1.56 -0.74
N LEU A 109 37.58 -2.56 -1.41
CA LEU A 109 37.92 -3.84 -0.81
C LEU A 109 39.03 -3.56 0.23
N GLN A 110 38.63 -3.08 1.41
CA GLN A 110 39.45 -3.15 2.62
C GLN A 110 39.69 -4.64 2.90
N GLY A 111 40.80 -5.18 2.40
CA GLY A 111 41.09 -6.59 2.62
C GLY A 111 42.15 -7.19 1.73
N ARG A 112 43.36 -6.62 1.72
CA ARG A 112 44.54 -7.43 1.41
C ARG A 112 45.60 -7.22 2.48
N ARG A 113 45.54 -8.08 3.50
CA ARG A 113 46.63 -8.35 4.45
C ARG A 113 47.92 -8.55 3.64
N VAL A 114 48.90 -7.68 3.86
CA VAL A 114 50.29 -7.98 3.56
C VAL A 114 50.85 -8.60 4.83
N VAL A 115 50.97 -9.92 4.85
CA VAL A 115 51.78 -10.62 5.85
C VAL A 115 53.23 -10.45 5.42
N ARG A 116 54.06 -9.92 6.33
CA ARG A 116 55.51 -9.76 6.19
C ARG A 116 56.21 -11.11 6.22
#